data_AF-A0A843E2E3-F1
#
_entry.id   AF-A0A843E2E3-F1
#
_cell.length_a   1.000
_cell.length_b   1.000
_cell.length_c   1.000
_cell.angle_alpha   90.00
_cell.angle_beta   90.00
_cell.angle_gamma   90.00
#
_symmetry.space_group_name_H-M   'P 1'
#
loop_
_entity.id
_entity.type
_entity.pdbx_description
1 polymer ?
#
loop_
_entity_poly.entity_id
_entity_poly.type
_entity_poly.pdbx_seq_one_letter_code
_entity_poly.pdbx_strand_id
1 'polypeptide(L)'
;CGRAGRPGYDPYGEAILMAKSDADAEHLMEDYLECDSENVMSKLGNEKTLRTHILGLIATEDVSSVEDIIEFLRETFYGCQSSLYGIEGAVENVVEFLTEEQMIADEDGVLSPLTFGKRVSDLYIDPESAVILRDAVTLIKGSTDDLMLLHAVASTPDVLGLYPKKADMEYLYNLFDKYEGQFLMDVPDDMDYEFEYFLSSLKVACMALEWIEEKEEDAITTEMGIGPGDIRSRVDNMEWLTYAMIEIATIFRPEVVKRIRPMLTRLKYGVRSELLELVSLKGIGRAKARTLYDRGLRTKEDIARTDAGTIAALPRFGAALAKSLKEQTGSWNAASMYEAPPEPEPMTEEVKKVDKGVPPQEKRPKQASLFDF
;
A
#
# COMPACT_ATOMS: atom_id res chain seq x y z
N CYS A 1 6.03 29.75 -8.58
CA CYS A 1 5.88 31.08 -7.92
C CYS A 1 4.50 31.33 -7.26
N GLY A 2 3.39 30.77 -7.75
CA GLY A 2 2.02 31.09 -7.28
C GLY A 2 1.62 30.77 -5.83
N ARG A 3 2.53 30.30 -4.97
CA ARG A 3 2.29 30.11 -3.53
C ARG A 3 2.74 31.32 -2.68
N ALA A 4 3.43 32.29 -3.27
CA ALA A 4 3.91 33.48 -2.58
C ALA A 4 2.81 34.55 -2.48
N GLY A 5 2.67 35.15 -1.30
CA GLY A 5 1.63 36.14 -0.98
C GLY A 5 0.41 35.51 -0.33
N ARG A 6 0.14 35.88 0.93
CA ARG A 6 -1.00 35.36 1.69
C ARG A 6 -2.25 36.21 1.42
N PRO A 7 -3.33 35.63 0.86
CA PRO A 7 -4.56 36.35 0.62
C PRO A 7 -5.08 37.02 1.90
N GLY A 8 -5.31 38.33 1.84
CA GLY A 8 -5.85 39.13 2.94
C GLY A 8 -4.83 39.65 3.97
N TYR A 9 -3.54 39.33 3.84
CA TYR A 9 -2.48 39.84 4.73
C TYR A 9 -1.42 40.62 3.95
N ASP A 10 -0.91 40.04 2.87
CA ASP A 10 0.21 40.61 2.15
C ASP A 10 -0.30 41.42 0.93
N PRO A 11 0.20 42.65 0.71
CA PRO A 11 -0.24 43.47 -0.42
C PRO A 11 0.26 42.94 -1.78
N TYR A 12 1.32 42.13 -1.78
CA TYR A 12 1.86 41.41 -2.93
C TYR A 12 2.69 40.22 -2.42
N GLY A 13 3.00 39.25 -3.31
CA GLY A 13 3.86 38.11 -3.03
C GLY A 13 5.18 38.20 -3.79
N GLU A 14 6.29 37.87 -3.12
CA GLU A 14 7.62 37.82 -3.74
C GLU A 14 8.06 36.36 -3.87
N ALA A 15 8.46 35.95 -5.08
CA ALA A 15 9.10 34.67 -5.34
C ALA A 15 10.44 34.94 -6.01
N ILE A 16 11.51 34.40 -5.45
CA ILE A 16 12.88 34.68 -5.88
C ILE A 16 13.52 33.38 -6.36
N LEU A 17 14.06 33.40 -7.57
CA LEU A 17 14.92 32.34 -8.10
C LEU A 17 16.39 32.68 -7.79
N MET A 18 17.16 31.69 -7.33
CA MET A 18 18.55 31.88 -6.92
C MET A 18 19.48 31.29 -7.98
N ALA A 19 20.21 32.16 -8.69
CA ALA A 19 21.22 31.75 -9.66
C ALA A 19 22.62 31.66 -9.03
N LYS A 20 23.46 30.76 -9.54
CA LYS A 20 24.88 30.65 -9.14
C LYS A 20 25.82 31.49 -9.99
N SER A 21 25.35 32.03 -11.11
CA SER A 21 26.11 32.87 -12.04
C SER A 21 25.16 33.74 -12.88
N ASP A 22 25.68 34.74 -13.57
CA ASP A 22 24.87 35.61 -14.42
C ASP A 22 24.24 34.85 -15.60
N ALA A 23 24.97 33.90 -16.21
CA ALA A 23 24.43 33.05 -17.27
C ALA A 23 23.28 32.14 -16.78
N ASP A 24 23.39 31.63 -15.55
CA ASP A 24 22.34 30.85 -14.89
C ASP A 24 21.12 31.74 -14.57
N ALA A 25 21.34 33.02 -14.24
CA ALA A 25 20.25 33.98 -14.03
C ALA A 25 19.47 34.28 -15.32
N GLU A 26 20.17 34.41 -16.45
CA GLU A 26 19.54 34.57 -17.77
C GLU A 26 18.67 33.35 -18.11
N HIS A 27 19.20 32.14 -17.98
CA HIS A 27 18.42 30.90 -18.21
C HIS A 27 17.20 30.78 -17.30
N LEU A 28 17.36 31.06 -15.99
CA LEU A 28 16.23 31.01 -15.06
C LEU A 28 15.13 32.04 -15.39
N MET A 29 15.51 33.20 -15.93
CA MET A 29 14.54 34.21 -16.38
C MET A 29 13.77 33.68 -17.60
N GLU A 30 14.49 33.25 -18.63
CA GLU A 30 13.90 32.77 -19.88
C GLU A 30 12.99 31.56 -19.66
N ASP A 31 13.50 30.51 -19.00
CA ASP A 31 12.81 29.21 -18.91
C ASP A 31 11.63 29.19 -17.92
N TYR A 32 11.69 29.98 -16.84
CA TYR A 32 10.71 29.89 -15.74
C TYR A 32 9.84 31.12 -15.51
N LEU A 33 10.27 32.31 -15.95
CA LEU A 33 9.51 33.55 -15.75
C LEU A 33 8.92 34.08 -17.05
N GLU A 34 9.64 33.96 -18.16
CA GLU A 34 9.20 34.46 -19.47
C GLU A 34 8.48 33.39 -20.31
N CYS A 35 8.85 32.13 -20.17
CA CYS A 35 8.22 31.02 -20.89
C CYS A 35 6.85 30.62 -20.31
N ASP A 36 5.95 30.16 -21.19
CA ASP A 36 4.70 29.53 -20.79
C ASP A 36 4.95 28.14 -20.18
N SER A 37 3.98 27.64 -19.41
CA SER A 37 4.06 26.30 -18.83
C SER A 37 4.02 25.21 -19.91
N GLU A 38 4.67 24.08 -19.63
CA GLU A 38 4.73 22.97 -20.58
C GLU A 38 3.33 22.40 -20.87
N ASN A 39 3.16 21.87 -22.09
CA ASN A 39 1.94 21.18 -22.47
C ASN A 39 1.77 19.90 -21.62
N VAL A 40 0.54 19.69 -21.12
CA VAL A 40 0.20 18.44 -20.44
C VAL A 40 0.17 17.30 -21.44
N MET A 41 1.01 16.30 -21.23
CA MET A 41 1.10 15.10 -22.05
C MET A 41 0.58 13.88 -21.30
N SER A 42 -0.23 13.05 -21.95
CA SER A 42 -0.69 11.78 -21.38
C SER A 42 0.47 10.85 -21.03
N LYS A 43 0.35 10.14 -19.90
CA LYS A 43 1.32 9.13 -19.42
C LYS A 43 0.80 7.69 -19.53
N LEU A 44 -0.36 7.49 -20.17
CA LEU A 44 -0.99 6.19 -20.31
C LEU A 44 -0.17 5.20 -21.15
N GLY A 45 0.59 5.69 -22.14
CA GLY A 45 1.33 4.85 -23.11
C GLY A 45 2.56 4.11 -22.56
N ASN A 46 2.63 3.82 -21.26
CA ASN A 46 3.65 2.93 -20.71
C ASN A 46 3.00 1.59 -20.32
N GLU A 47 3.72 0.50 -20.56
CA GLU A 47 3.21 -0.88 -20.38
C GLU A 47 2.76 -1.16 -18.94
N LYS A 48 3.52 -0.69 -17.95
CA LYS A 48 3.18 -0.80 -16.53
C LYS A 48 1.82 -0.17 -16.20
N THR A 49 1.46 0.94 -16.84
CA THR A 49 0.18 1.60 -16.61
C THR A 49 -0.91 0.94 -17.43
N LEU A 50 -0.62 0.53 -18.67
CA LEU A 50 -1.57 -0.16 -19.53
C LEU A 50 -2.06 -1.47 -18.94
N ARG A 51 -1.17 -2.30 -18.37
CA ARG A 51 -1.55 -3.62 -17.85
C ARG A 51 -2.66 -3.60 -16.80
N THR A 52 -2.61 -2.65 -15.86
CA THR A 52 -3.61 -2.54 -14.78
C THR A 52 -4.94 -2.09 -15.35
N HIS A 53 -4.92 -1.15 -16.31
CA HIS A 53 -6.14 -0.68 -16.95
C HIS A 53 -6.75 -1.72 -17.90
N ILE A 54 -5.92 -2.41 -18.69
CA ILE A 54 -6.38 -3.47 -19.61
C ILE A 54 -6.98 -4.64 -18.82
N LEU A 55 -6.31 -5.11 -17.76
CA LEU A 55 -6.89 -6.12 -16.88
C LEU A 55 -8.19 -5.63 -16.27
N GLY A 56 -8.25 -4.37 -15.82
CA GLY A 56 -9.47 -3.77 -15.29
C GLY A 56 -10.64 -3.83 -16.28
N LEU A 57 -10.43 -3.38 -17.53
CA LEU A 57 -11.43 -3.41 -18.60
C LEU A 57 -11.92 -4.83 -18.91
N ILE A 58 -11.02 -5.81 -18.95
CA ILE A 58 -11.39 -7.21 -19.19
C ILE A 58 -12.12 -7.78 -17.97
N ALA A 59 -11.68 -7.46 -16.76
CA ALA A 59 -12.26 -7.95 -15.51
C ALA A 59 -13.68 -7.41 -15.25
N THR A 60 -13.97 -6.18 -15.67
CA THR A 60 -15.31 -5.59 -15.67
C THR A 60 -16.16 -6.00 -16.86
N GLU A 61 -15.59 -6.78 -17.80
CA GLU A 61 -16.24 -7.24 -19.03
C GLU A 61 -16.69 -6.07 -19.94
N ASP A 62 -16.01 -4.91 -19.84
CA ASP A 62 -16.24 -3.74 -20.69
C ASP A 62 -15.65 -3.92 -22.10
N VAL A 63 -14.63 -4.79 -22.23
CA VAL A 63 -13.97 -5.16 -23.48
C VAL A 63 -13.83 -6.67 -23.58
N SER A 64 -13.83 -7.20 -24.81
CA SER A 64 -13.80 -8.65 -25.08
C SER A 64 -12.77 -9.07 -26.13
N SER A 65 -12.03 -8.12 -26.71
CA SER A 65 -11.02 -8.37 -27.74
C SER A 65 -9.91 -7.32 -27.71
N VAL A 66 -8.80 -7.59 -28.40
CA VAL A 66 -7.70 -6.63 -28.60
C VAL A 66 -8.19 -5.39 -29.35
N GLU A 67 -9.08 -5.57 -30.33
CA GLU A 67 -9.71 -4.49 -31.08
C GLU A 67 -10.51 -3.55 -30.18
N ASP A 68 -11.32 -4.10 -29.26
CA ASP A 68 -12.11 -3.30 -28.30
C ASP A 68 -11.19 -2.45 -27.41
N ILE A 69 -10.07 -3.03 -26.95
CA ILE A 69 -9.08 -2.31 -26.13
C ILE A 69 -8.47 -1.15 -26.92
N ILE A 70 -8.09 -1.38 -28.18
CA ILE A 70 -7.52 -0.34 -29.05
C ILE A 70 -8.55 0.77 -29.32
N GLU A 71 -9.81 0.41 -29.55
CA GLU A 71 -10.90 1.38 -29.73
C GLU A 71 -11.10 2.24 -28.48
N PHE A 72 -11.13 1.63 -27.30
CA PHE A 72 -11.17 2.35 -26.04
C PHE A 72 -9.98 3.32 -25.89
N LEU A 73 -8.76 2.86 -26.17
CA LEU A 73 -7.55 3.68 -26.07
C LEU A 73 -7.55 4.87 -27.04
N ARG A 74 -8.20 4.76 -28.21
CA ARG A 74 -8.36 5.87 -29.16
C ARG A 74 -9.17 7.03 -28.57
N GLU A 75 -10.15 6.73 -27.71
CA GLU A 75 -10.99 7.74 -27.07
C GLU A 75 -10.33 8.42 -25.86
N THR A 76 -9.22 7.87 -25.36
CA THR A 76 -8.49 8.45 -24.23
C THR A 76 -7.74 9.73 -24.62
N PHE A 77 -7.32 10.51 -23.62
CA PHE A 77 -6.43 11.66 -23.83
C PHE A 77 -5.11 11.27 -24.52
N TYR A 78 -4.62 10.04 -24.31
CA TYR A 78 -3.45 9.52 -25.02
C TYR A 78 -3.72 9.32 -26.51
N GLY A 79 -4.86 8.72 -26.86
CA GLY A 79 -5.28 8.54 -28.25
C GLY A 79 -5.56 9.84 -28.97
N CYS A 80 -6.03 10.87 -28.25
CA CYS A 80 -6.25 12.21 -28.82
C CYS A 80 -4.93 12.95 -29.13
N GLN A 81 -3.86 12.71 -28.37
CA GLN A 81 -2.59 13.44 -28.49
C GLN A 81 -1.54 12.74 -29.36
N SER A 82 -1.61 11.42 -29.49
CA SER A 82 -0.60 10.62 -30.18
C SER A 82 -1.14 10.02 -31.47
N SER A 83 -0.25 9.67 -32.39
CA SER A 83 -0.60 8.88 -33.58
C SER A 83 -0.95 7.42 -33.25
N LEU A 84 -0.92 7.04 -31.96
CA LEU A 84 -1.04 5.66 -31.46
C LEU A 84 -0.01 4.67 -32.06
N TYR A 85 1.05 5.18 -32.69
CA TYR A 85 2.05 4.33 -33.31
C TYR A 85 2.75 3.45 -32.26
N GLY A 86 2.64 2.12 -32.41
CA GLY A 86 3.21 1.15 -31.48
C GLY A 86 2.34 0.77 -30.28
N ILE A 87 1.14 1.36 -30.11
CA ILE A 87 0.25 0.95 -29.00
C ILE A 87 -0.28 -0.47 -29.19
N GLU A 88 -0.51 -0.88 -30.43
CA GLU A 88 -1.03 -2.22 -30.77
C GLU A 88 -0.09 -3.29 -30.22
N GLY A 89 1.22 -3.18 -30.48
CA GLY A 89 2.21 -4.10 -29.91
C GLY A 89 2.30 -4.03 -28.37
N ALA A 90 2.12 -2.86 -27.77
CA ALA A 90 2.09 -2.75 -26.30
C ALA A 90 0.85 -3.42 -25.70
N VAL A 91 -0.32 -3.31 -26.36
CA VAL A 91 -1.55 -3.99 -25.95
C VAL A 91 -1.40 -5.50 -26.12
N GLU A 92 -0.87 -5.96 -27.24
CA GLU A 92 -0.59 -7.38 -27.51
C GLU A 92 0.33 -7.98 -26.45
N ASN A 93 1.46 -7.32 -26.14
CA ASN A 93 2.38 -7.77 -25.09
C ASN A 93 1.70 -7.86 -23.71
N VAL A 94 0.85 -6.89 -23.38
CA VAL A 94 0.10 -6.91 -22.11
C VAL A 94 -0.89 -8.07 -22.09
N VAL A 95 -1.64 -8.29 -23.18
CA VAL A 95 -2.61 -9.39 -23.27
C VAL A 95 -1.89 -10.74 -23.21
N GLU A 96 -0.75 -10.88 -23.89
CA GLU A 96 0.11 -12.06 -23.80
C GLU A 96 0.55 -12.30 -22.36
N PHE A 97 1.13 -11.30 -21.69
CA PHE A 97 1.51 -11.38 -20.28
C PHE A 97 0.34 -11.80 -19.38
N LEU A 98 -0.83 -11.16 -19.51
CA LEU A 98 -2.00 -11.48 -18.68
C LEU A 98 -2.51 -12.90 -18.93
N THR A 99 -2.37 -13.41 -20.15
CA THR A 99 -2.77 -14.77 -20.55
C THR A 99 -1.78 -15.80 -20.01
N GLU A 100 -0.47 -15.58 -20.19
CA GLU A 100 0.60 -16.43 -19.66
C GLU A 100 0.51 -16.58 -18.14
N GLU A 101 0.22 -15.47 -17.46
CA GLU A 101 0.08 -15.42 -16.00
C GLU A 101 -1.29 -15.89 -15.47
N GLN A 102 -2.15 -16.40 -16.36
CA GLN A 102 -3.46 -16.97 -16.06
C GLN A 102 -4.42 -15.99 -15.36
N MET A 103 -4.31 -14.71 -15.70
CA MET A 103 -5.25 -13.68 -15.24
C MET A 103 -6.45 -13.56 -16.18
N ILE A 104 -6.24 -13.82 -17.47
CA ILE A 104 -7.28 -13.87 -18.50
C ILE A 104 -7.15 -15.15 -19.31
N ALA A 105 -8.22 -15.51 -20.02
CA ALA A 105 -8.22 -16.53 -21.06
C ALA A 105 -8.48 -15.87 -22.41
N ASP A 106 -7.80 -16.37 -23.45
CA ASP A 106 -8.03 -16.03 -24.85
C ASP A 106 -8.53 -17.27 -25.59
N GLU A 107 -9.81 -17.28 -25.94
CA GLU A 107 -10.44 -18.34 -26.72
C GLU A 107 -10.76 -17.82 -28.14
N ASP A 108 -9.90 -18.13 -29.10
CA ASP A 108 -10.04 -17.71 -30.51
C ASP A 108 -10.22 -16.18 -30.69
N GLY A 109 -9.52 -15.37 -29.88
CA GLY A 109 -9.57 -13.90 -29.90
C GLY A 109 -10.62 -13.30 -28.95
N VAL A 110 -11.38 -14.14 -28.23
CA VAL A 110 -12.32 -13.69 -27.20
C VAL A 110 -11.62 -13.70 -25.85
N LEU A 111 -11.36 -12.50 -25.33
CA LEU A 111 -10.73 -12.28 -24.03
C LEU A 111 -11.78 -12.38 -22.92
N SER A 112 -11.48 -13.17 -21.89
CA SER A 112 -12.33 -13.28 -20.70
C SER A 112 -11.51 -13.33 -19.42
N PRO A 113 -11.98 -12.71 -18.33
CA PRO A 113 -11.24 -12.70 -17.07
C PRO A 113 -11.33 -14.04 -16.32
N LEU A 114 -10.21 -14.49 -15.77
CA LEU A 114 -10.13 -15.65 -14.87
C LEU A 114 -10.27 -15.23 -13.41
N THR A 115 -10.52 -16.20 -12.52
CA THR A 115 -10.67 -15.96 -11.07
C THR A 115 -9.50 -15.17 -10.47
N PHE A 116 -8.27 -15.49 -10.89
CA PHE A 116 -7.09 -14.77 -10.44
C PHE A 116 -7.09 -13.32 -10.93
N GLY A 117 -7.30 -13.08 -12.23
CA GLY A 117 -7.35 -11.72 -12.79
C GLY A 117 -8.45 -10.85 -12.22
N LYS A 118 -9.66 -11.41 -12.02
CA LYS A 118 -10.76 -10.70 -11.32
C LYS A 118 -10.31 -10.27 -9.93
N ARG A 119 -9.66 -11.16 -9.17
CA ARG A 119 -9.19 -10.84 -7.83
C ARG A 119 -8.08 -9.78 -7.82
N VAL A 120 -7.16 -9.82 -8.78
CA VAL A 120 -6.10 -8.81 -8.95
C VAL A 120 -6.71 -7.43 -9.22
N SER A 121 -7.71 -7.37 -10.11
CA SER A 121 -8.46 -6.14 -10.39
C SER A 121 -9.20 -5.61 -9.16
N ASP A 122 -9.92 -6.47 -8.43
CA ASP A 122 -10.64 -6.10 -7.20
C ASP A 122 -9.71 -5.54 -6.11
N LEU A 123 -8.49 -6.09 -6.01
CA LEU A 123 -7.46 -5.68 -5.06
C LEU A 123 -6.76 -4.38 -5.47
N TYR A 124 -6.93 -3.96 -6.73
CA TYR A 124 -6.32 -2.78 -7.34
C TYR A 124 -4.78 -2.78 -7.34
N ILE A 125 -4.16 -3.96 -7.37
CA ILE A 125 -2.70 -4.12 -7.40
C ILE A 125 -2.19 -4.23 -8.83
N ASP A 126 -0.91 -3.90 -9.06
CA ASP A 126 -0.27 -4.17 -10.34
C ASP A 126 -0.27 -5.69 -10.63
N PRO A 127 -0.62 -6.13 -11.85
CA PRO A 127 -0.50 -7.53 -12.26
C PRO A 127 0.87 -8.17 -11.97
N GLU A 128 1.99 -7.47 -12.12
CA GLU A 128 3.30 -8.03 -11.74
C GLU A 128 3.48 -8.15 -10.24
N SER A 129 2.94 -7.21 -9.45
CA SER A 129 2.87 -7.40 -7.99
C SER A 129 2.10 -8.68 -7.66
N ALA A 130 0.99 -8.96 -8.36
CA ALA A 130 0.22 -10.18 -8.13
C ALA A 130 1.01 -11.46 -8.48
N VAL A 131 1.79 -11.44 -9.57
CA VAL A 131 2.68 -12.54 -9.97
C VAL A 131 3.75 -12.79 -8.90
N ILE A 132 4.47 -11.75 -8.49
CA ILE A 132 5.50 -11.83 -7.43
C ILE A 132 4.91 -12.41 -6.14
N LEU A 133 3.72 -11.93 -5.72
CA LEU A 133 3.05 -12.41 -4.51
C LEU A 133 2.57 -13.87 -4.66
N ARG A 134 2.02 -14.25 -5.81
CA ARG A 134 1.60 -15.63 -6.12
C ARG A 134 2.79 -16.57 -6.04
N ASP A 135 3.89 -16.23 -6.68
CA ASP A 135 5.08 -17.07 -6.74
C ASP A 135 5.70 -17.21 -5.35
N ALA A 136 5.79 -16.11 -4.60
CA ALA A 136 6.19 -16.14 -3.20
C ALA A 136 5.29 -17.05 -2.35
N VAL A 137 3.97 -16.96 -2.52
CA VAL A 137 2.99 -17.86 -1.86
C VAL A 137 3.29 -19.33 -2.15
N THR A 138 3.68 -19.68 -3.38
CA THR A 138 4.04 -21.07 -3.71
C THR A 138 5.25 -21.57 -2.93
N LEU A 139 6.18 -20.70 -2.55
CA LEU A 139 7.41 -21.02 -1.85
C LEU A 139 7.29 -21.00 -0.31
N ILE A 140 6.21 -20.43 0.24
CA ILE A 140 6.02 -20.33 1.69
C ILE A 140 5.93 -21.71 2.37
N LYS A 141 6.66 -21.82 3.48
CA LYS A 141 6.66 -22.93 4.42
C LYS A 141 6.21 -22.44 5.80
N GLY A 142 5.77 -23.35 6.66
CA GLY A 142 5.41 -23.00 8.04
C GLY A 142 6.55 -22.38 8.84
N SER A 143 7.80 -22.70 8.49
CA SER A 143 9.03 -22.18 9.10
C SER A 143 9.65 -20.99 8.37
N THR A 144 9.00 -20.45 7.33
CA THR A 144 9.51 -19.27 6.61
C THR A 144 9.69 -18.11 7.59
N ASP A 145 10.83 -17.43 7.53
CA ASP A 145 11.16 -16.28 8.39
C ASP A 145 10.29 -15.06 8.02
N ASP A 146 9.99 -14.21 9.01
CA ASP A 146 9.21 -12.99 8.81
C ASP A 146 9.89 -12.04 7.81
N LEU A 147 11.22 -11.94 7.84
CA LEU A 147 11.97 -11.10 6.90
C LEU A 147 11.74 -11.52 5.44
N MET A 148 11.61 -12.83 5.17
CA MET A 148 11.39 -13.34 3.81
C MET A 148 9.98 -13.01 3.30
N LEU A 149 8.97 -13.05 4.16
CA LEU A 149 7.63 -12.59 3.82
C LEU A 149 7.61 -11.09 3.53
N LEU A 150 8.25 -10.31 4.40
CA LEU A 150 8.37 -8.86 4.24
C LEU A 150 9.13 -8.50 2.96
N HIS A 151 10.18 -9.25 2.62
CA HIS A 151 10.95 -9.07 1.39
C HIS A 151 10.11 -9.32 0.14
N ALA A 152 9.34 -10.41 0.10
CA ALA A 152 8.47 -10.71 -1.02
C ALA A 152 7.46 -9.59 -1.27
N VAL A 153 6.83 -9.08 -0.20
CA VAL A 153 5.88 -7.95 -0.31
C VAL A 153 6.60 -6.66 -0.73
N ALA A 154 7.76 -6.38 -0.15
CA ALA A 154 8.56 -5.19 -0.46
C ALA A 154 9.13 -5.19 -1.88
N SER A 155 9.26 -6.36 -2.51
CA SER A 155 9.81 -6.50 -3.86
C SER A 155 8.78 -6.26 -4.97
N THR A 156 7.53 -5.99 -4.61
CA THR A 156 6.47 -5.68 -5.57
C THR A 156 6.61 -4.26 -6.13
N PRO A 157 6.26 -4.02 -7.41
CA PRO A 157 6.28 -2.69 -8.04
C PRO A 157 5.42 -1.62 -7.35
N ASP A 158 4.50 -2.02 -6.49
CA ASP A 158 3.60 -1.17 -5.69
C ASP A 158 4.26 -0.64 -4.39
N VAL A 159 5.37 -1.26 -3.95
CA VAL A 159 6.19 -0.75 -2.84
C VAL A 159 7.40 -0.02 -3.41
N LEU A 160 7.49 1.28 -3.15
CA LEU A 160 8.69 2.02 -3.52
C LEU A 160 9.85 1.59 -2.60
N GLY A 161 10.96 1.17 -3.20
CA GLY A 161 12.16 0.76 -2.47
C GLY A 161 12.79 1.89 -1.63
N LEU A 162 13.75 1.53 -0.78
CA LEU A 162 14.58 2.48 -0.04
C LEU A 162 16.01 2.40 -0.54
N TYR A 163 16.54 3.53 -1.02
CA TYR A 163 17.91 3.59 -1.54
C TYR A 163 18.94 3.10 -0.50
N PRO A 164 19.70 2.03 -0.80
CA PRO A 164 20.79 1.57 0.04
C PRO A 164 21.94 2.59 0.01
N LYS A 165 22.28 3.15 1.17
CA LYS A 165 23.46 4.02 1.31
C LYS A 165 24.70 3.15 1.49
N LYS A 166 25.87 3.72 1.25
CA LYS A 166 27.16 3.05 1.48
C LYS A 166 27.29 2.42 2.88
N ALA A 167 26.71 3.05 3.91
CA ALA A 167 26.73 2.55 5.28
C ALA A 167 25.80 1.34 5.50
N ASP A 168 24.80 1.14 4.64
CA ASP A 168 23.86 0.02 4.73
C ASP A 168 24.40 -1.25 4.05
N MET A 169 25.29 -1.08 3.05
CA MET A 169 25.71 -2.16 2.15
C MET A 169 26.25 -3.38 2.91
N GLU A 170 27.20 -3.19 3.82
CA GLU A 170 27.78 -4.31 4.58
C GLU A 170 26.71 -5.11 5.35
N TYR A 171 25.75 -4.42 5.96
CA TYR A 171 24.65 -5.06 6.67
C TYR A 171 23.72 -5.82 5.73
N LEU A 172 23.36 -5.23 4.60
CA LEU A 172 22.46 -5.84 3.62
C LEU A 172 23.09 -7.06 2.93
N TYR A 173 24.37 -7.02 2.57
CA TYR A 173 25.10 -8.17 2.04
C TYR A 173 25.20 -9.31 3.06
N ASN A 174 25.50 -8.99 4.32
CA ASN A 174 25.52 -10.01 5.38
C ASN A 174 24.14 -10.68 5.57
N LEU A 175 23.05 -9.92 5.43
CA LEU A 175 21.70 -10.48 5.45
C LEU A 175 21.42 -11.33 4.21
N PHE A 176 21.82 -10.86 3.03
CA PHE A 176 21.71 -11.61 1.79
C PHE A 176 22.37 -12.99 1.93
N ASP A 177 23.64 -13.03 2.32
CA ASP A 177 24.40 -14.27 2.54
C ASP A 177 23.75 -15.17 3.59
N LYS A 178 23.23 -14.58 4.68
CA LYS A 178 22.55 -15.32 5.75
C LYS A 178 21.27 -16.02 5.26
N TYR A 179 20.53 -15.38 4.36
CA TYR A 179 19.24 -15.86 3.85
C TYR A 179 19.34 -16.45 2.44
N GLU A 180 20.56 -16.72 1.95
CA GLU A 180 20.79 -17.37 0.66
C GLU A 180 19.96 -18.66 0.54
N GLY A 181 19.24 -18.81 -0.58
CA GLY A 181 18.34 -19.94 -0.83
C GLY A 181 17.03 -19.95 -0.02
N GLN A 182 16.74 -18.91 0.78
CA GLN A 182 15.49 -18.78 1.55
C GLN A 182 14.55 -17.69 1.03
N PHE A 183 15.02 -16.84 0.12
CA PHE A 183 14.20 -15.84 -0.55
C PHE A 183 13.02 -16.50 -1.28
N LEU A 184 11.87 -15.82 -1.28
CA LEU A 184 10.63 -16.30 -1.90
C LEU A 184 10.47 -15.78 -3.34
N MET A 185 11.58 -15.57 -4.02
CA MET A 185 11.66 -15.10 -5.39
C MET A 185 13.01 -15.51 -5.96
N ASP A 186 13.14 -15.42 -7.28
CA ASP A 186 14.44 -15.55 -7.93
C ASP A 186 15.33 -14.36 -7.57
N VAL A 187 16.58 -14.67 -7.26
CA VAL A 187 17.58 -13.69 -6.85
C VAL A 187 18.37 -13.27 -8.09
N PRO A 188 18.44 -11.97 -8.41
CA PRO A 188 19.28 -11.47 -9.50
C PRO A 188 20.78 -11.76 -9.26
N ASP A 189 21.55 -11.87 -10.34
CA ASP A 189 23.01 -11.95 -10.26
C ASP A 189 23.57 -10.66 -9.63
N ASP A 190 24.59 -10.78 -8.77
CA ASP A 190 25.13 -9.65 -8.00
C ASP A 190 25.88 -8.62 -8.87
N MET A 191 26.18 -8.97 -10.11
CA MET A 191 26.73 -8.09 -11.12
C MET A 191 25.66 -7.35 -11.94
N ASP A 192 24.39 -7.71 -11.79
CA ASP A 192 23.25 -7.09 -12.48
C ASP A 192 22.77 -5.82 -11.75
N TYR A 193 22.30 -4.82 -12.50
CA TYR A 193 21.72 -3.61 -11.93
C TYR A 193 20.45 -3.92 -11.14
N GLU A 194 19.76 -5.03 -11.46
CA GLU A 194 18.58 -5.51 -10.74
C GLU A 194 18.87 -5.90 -9.29
N PHE A 195 20.11 -6.25 -9.00
CA PHE A 195 20.54 -6.53 -7.64
C PHE A 195 20.45 -5.29 -6.73
N GLU A 196 20.64 -4.08 -7.27
CA GLU A 196 20.43 -2.85 -6.48
C GLU A 196 18.96 -2.66 -6.08
N TYR A 197 18.02 -3.02 -6.97
CA TYR A 197 16.59 -3.01 -6.64
C TYR A 197 16.24 -4.08 -5.62
N PHE A 198 16.85 -5.25 -5.72
CA PHE A 198 16.72 -6.31 -4.71
C PHE A 198 17.18 -5.82 -3.32
N LEU A 199 18.37 -5.21 -3.22
CA LEU A 199 18.85 -4.64 -1.96
C LEU A 199 17.97 -3.50 -1.43
N SER A 200 17.40 -2.70 -2.33
CA SER A 200 16.46 -1.63 -2.00
C SER A 200 15.18 -2.19 -1.35
N SER A 201 14.65 -3.29 -1.86
CA SER A 201 13.52 -4.03 -1.29
C SER A 201 13.89 -4.73 0.03
N LEU A 202 15.10 -5.27 0.13
CA LEU A 202 15.63 -5.82 1.39
C LEU A 202 15.75 -4.79 2.49
N LYS A 203 16.18 -3.56 2.16
CA LYS A 203 16.19 -2.46 3.13
C LYS A 203 14.78 -2.11 3.61
N VAL A 204 13.78 -2.10 2.73
CA VAL A 204 12.36 -1.92 3.13
C VAL A 204 11.91 -3.05 4.06
N ALA A 205 12.25 -4.30 3.75
CA ALA A 205 11.90 -5.44 4.58
C ALA A 205 12.54 -5.35 5.97
N CYS A 206 13.79 -4.88 6.08
CA CYS A 206 14.46 -4.63 7.37
C CYS A 206 13.74 -3.53 8.16
N MET A 207 13.38 -2.43 7.51
CA MET A 207 12.61 -1.34 8.14
C MET A 207 11.27 -1.86 8.68
N ALA A 208 10.55 -2.63 7.88
CA ALA A 208 9.28 -3.23 8.29
C ALA A 208 9.46 -4.25 9.42
N LEU A 209 10.57 -5.00 9.44
CA LEU A 209 10.90 -5.93 10.52
C LEU A 209 11.10 -5.19 11.85
N GLU A 210 11.89 -4.13 11.86
CA GLU A 210 12.10 -3.28 13.05
C GLU A 210 10.80 -2.65 13.55
N TRP A 211 9.93 -2.23 12.61
CA TRP A 211 8.60 -1.73 12.90
C TRP A 211 7.72 -2.77 13.63
N ILE A 212 7.65 -4.00 13.12
CA ILE A 212 6.86 -5.08 13.74
C ILE A 212 7.54 -5.72 14.97
N GLU A 213 8.80 -5.40 15.22
CA GLU A 213 9.53 -5.77 16.46
C GLU A 213 9.44 -4.69 17.54
N GLU A 214 8.60 -3.69 17.32
CA GLU A 214 8.34 -2.59 18.24
C GLU A 214 9.56 -1.71 18.51
N LYS A 215 10.42 -1.48 17.51
CA LYS A 215 11.46 -0.44 17.59
C LYS A 215 10.88 0.97 17.39
N GLU A 216 11.28 1.91 18.23
CA GLU A 216 10.79 3.29 18.20
C GLU A 216 11.07 3.95 16.83
N GLU A 217 10.11 4.72 16.30
CA GLU A 217 10.21 5.32 14.97
C GLU A 217 11.43 6.24 14.83
N ASP A 218 11.74 7.04 15.86
CA ASP A 218 12.93 7.90 15.89
C ASP A 218 14.24 7.10 15.80
N ALA A 219 14.26 5.89 16.34
CA ALA A 219 15.42 5.00 16.23
C ALA A 219 15.54 4.42 14.82
N ILE A 220 14.43 3.98 14.22
CA ILE A 220 14.40 3.47 12.84
C ILE A 220 14.88 4.55 11.87
N THR A 221 14.32 5.76 11.97
CA THR A 221 14.69 6.90 11.10
C THR A 221 16.16 7.28 11.23
N THR A 222 16.68 7.32 12.46
CA THR A 222 18.09 7.67 12.73
C THR A 222 19.04 6.60 12.18
N GLU A 223 18.80 5.33 12.48
CA GLU A 223 19.72 4.25 12.10
C GLU A 223 19.73 3.98 10.60
N MET A 224 18.57 4.04 9.93
CA MET A 224 18.45 3.81 8.48
C MET A 224 18.61 5.08 7.64
N GLY A 225 18.67 6.24 8.30
CA GLY A 225 18.77 7.56 7.68
C GLY A 225 17.60 7.87 6.74
N ILE A 226 16.38 7.55 7.16
CA ILE A 226 15.12 7.77 6.43
C ILE A 226 14.23 8.76 7.18
N GLY A 227 13.21 9.31 6.51
CA GLY A 227 12.21 10.17 7.16
C GLY A 227 11.06 9.38 7.79
N PRO A 228 10.31 9.96 8.75
CA PRO A 228 9.12 9.32 9.31
C PRO A 228 8.02 9.06 8.25
N GLY A 229 7.96 9.91 7.21
CA GLY A 229 7.06 9.71 6.07
C GLY A 229 7.39 8.46 5.25
N ASP A 230 8.66 8.06 5.18
CA ASP A 230 9.08 6.85 4.48
C ASP A 230 8.54 5.60 5.20
N ILE A 231 8.67 5.55 6.54
CA ILE A 231 8.12 4.46 7.35
C ILE A 231 6.62 4.33 7.10
N ARG A 232 5.88 5.43 7.24
CA ARG A 232 4.42 5.41 7.10
C ARG A 232 3.98 4.95 5.72
N SER A 233 4.56 5.51 4.66
CA SER A 233 4.23 5.16 3.28
C SER A 233 4.51 3.69 2.97
N ARG A 234 5.67 3.15 3.39
CA ARG A 234 6.02 1.75 3.11
C ARG A 234 5.17 0.79 3.92
N VAL A 235 4.94 1.08 5.21
CA VAL A 235 4.08 0.24 6.06
C VAL A 235 2.65 0.19 5.53
N ASP A 236 2.09 1.32 5.09
CA ASP A 236 0.73 1.35 4.53
C ASP A 236 0.63 0.55 3.22
N ASN A 237 1.59 0.70 2.30
CA ASN A 237 1.64 -0.10 1.07
C ASN A 237 1.84 -1.59 1.38
N MET A 238 2.73 -1.93 2.31
CA MET A 238 2.99 -3.32 2.71
C MET A 238 1.79 -3.94 3.45
N GLU A 239 1.02 -3.17 4.24
CA GLU A 239 -0.24 -3.64 4.83
C GLU A 239 -1.21 -4.07 3.72
N TRP A 240 -1.44 -3.18 2.73
CA TRP A 240 -2.31 -3.44 1.59
C TRP A 240 -1.87 -4.66 0.77
N LEU A 241 -0.58 -4.77 0.45
CA LEU A 241 -0.07 -5.89 -0.34
C LEU A 241 0.04 -7.19 0.45
N THR A 242 0.23 -7.13 1.77
CA THR A 242 0.13 -8.33 2.62
C THR A 242 -1.32 -8.82 2.65
N TYR A 243 -2.30 -7.92 2.64
CA TYR A 243 -3.70 -8.30 2.47
C TYR A 243 -3.93 -8.95 1.10
N ALA A 244 -3.42 -8.36 0.02
CA ALA A 244 -3.47 -8.97 -1.31
C ALA A 244 -2.82 -10.37 -1.34
N MET A 245 -1.67 -10.55 -0.71
CA MET A 245 -0.98 -11.83 -0.60
C MET A 245 -1.84 -12.90 0.11
N ILE A 246 -2.63 -12.51 1.12
CA ILE A 246 -3.57 -13.42 1.81
C ILE A 246 -4.70 -13.87 0.88
N GLU A 247 -5.23 -12.94 0.09
CA GLU A 247 -6.30 -13.22 -0.87
C GLU A 247 -5.81 -14.11 -2.01
N ILE A 248 -4.62 -13.83 -2.55
CA ILE A 248 -3.94 -14.68 -3.54
C ILE A 248 -3.66 -16.07 -2.93
N ALA A 249 -3.16 -16.14 -1.70
CA ALA A 249 -2.96 -17.42 -1.01
C ALA A 249 -4.26 -18.22 -0.85
N THR A 250 -5.41 -17.56 -0.70
CA THR A 250 -6.71 -18.26 -0.62
C THR A 250 -7.10 -18.91 -1.94
N ILE A 251 -6.59 -18.43 -3.08
CA ILE A 251 -6.80 -19.04 -4.40
C ILE A 251 -5.81 -20.19 -4.63
N PHE A 252 -4.52 -19.96 -4.39
CA PHE A 252 -3.47 -20.89 -4.82
C PHE A 252 -2.98 -21.87 -3.74
N ARG A 253 -2.90 -21.45 -2.47
CA ARG A 253 -2.38 -22.25 -1.35
C ARG A 253 -3.06 -21.90 -0.01
N PRO A 254 -4.33 -22.26 0.22
CA PRO A 254 -5.09 -21.84 1.41
C PRO A 254 -4.42 -22.21 2.74
N GLU A 255 -3.61 -23.27 2.78
CA GLU A 255 -2.93 -23.75 3.97
C GLU A 255 -1.85 -22.79 4.51
N VAL A 256 -1.32 -21.88 3.68
CA VAL A 256 -0.29 -20.91 4.10
C VAL A 256 -0.89 -19.60 4.62
N VAL A 257 -2.19 -19.36 4.45
CA VAL A 257 -2.88 -18.16 4.94
C VAL A 257 -2.65 -17.94 6.43
N LYS A 258 -2.63 -19.01 7.23
CA LYS A 258 -2.36 -18.93 8.69
C LYS A 258 -0.96 -18.42 9.03
N ARG A 259 0.02 -18.56 8.11
CA ARG A 259 1.38 -18.06 8.28
C ARG A 259 1.48 -16.58 7.92
N ILE A 260 0.72 -16.12 6.93
CA ILE A 260 0.75 -14.74 6.42
C ILE A 260 -0.15 -13.82 7.26
N ARG A 261 -1.36 -14.27 7.63
CA ARG A 261 -2.38 -13.43 8.30
C ARG A 261 -1.90 -12.67 9.55
N PRO A 262 -1.09 -13.26 10.45
CA PRO A 262 -0.54 -12.50 11.58
C PRO A 262 0.30 -11.29 11.13
N MET A 263 1.01 -11.38 10.01
CA MET A 263 1.86 -10.31 9.48
C MET A 263 1.06 -9.05 9.16
N LEU A 264 -0.14 -9.19 8.60
CA LEU A 264 -1.01 -8.05 8.28
C LEU A 264 -1.29 -7.17 9.50
N THR A 265 -1.71 -7.80 10.60
CA THR A 265 -1.99 -7.09 11.85
C THR A 265 -0.72 -6.51 12.47
N ARG A 266 0.40 -7.24 12.39
CA ARG A 266 1.69 -6.76 12.89
C ARG A 266 2.17 -5.53 12.12
N LEU A 267 2.06 -5.51 10.80
CA LEU A 267 2.37 -4.36 9.94
C LEU A 267 1.45 -3.18 10.26
N LYS A 268 0.13 -3.40 10.31
CA LYS A 268 -0.84 -2.34 10.60
C LYS A 268 -0.54 -1.59 11.90
N TYR A 269 -0.17 -2.31 12.95
CA TYR A 269 0.00 -1.73 14.28
C TYR A 269 1.45 -1.57 14.72
N GLY A 270 2.43 -2.13 14.02
CA GLY A 270 3.83 -2.14 14.42
C GLY A 270 4.07 -2.91 15.70
N VAL A 271 3.53 -4.13 15.79
CA VAL A 271 3.58 -4.92 17.05
C VAL A 271 4.15 -6.31 16.87
N ARG A 272 4.72 -6.84 17.95
CA ARG A 272 5.09 -8.25 18.05
C ARG A 272 3.84 -9.13 18.09
N SER A 273 4.03 -10.40 17.76
CA SER A 273 2.94 -11.40 17.68
C SER A 273 2.16 -11.57 19.00
N GLU A 274 2.80 -11.35 20.14
CA GLU A 274 2.17 -11.45 21.46
C GLU A 274 1.13 -10.37 21.76
N LEU A 275 1.11 -9.27 21.00
CA LEU A 275 0.16 -8.17 21.18
C LEU A 275 -1.05 -8.24 20.24
N LEU A 276 -1.09 -9.23 19.34
CA LEU A 276 -2.12 -9.35 18.30
C LEU A 276 -3.55 -9.32 18.86
N GLU A 277 -3.77 -9.97 19.99
CA GLU A 277 -5.08 -10.00 20.63
C GLU A 277 -5.48 -8.63 21.18
N LEU A 278 -4.54 -7.90 21.76
CA LEU A 278 -4.76 -6.59 22.38
C LEU A 278 -5.03 -5.49 21.34
N VAL A 279 -4.28 -5.47 20.24
CA VAL A 279 -4.47 -4.46 19.17
C VAL A 279 -5.74 -4.70 18.36
N SER A 280 -6.39 -5.85 18.50
CA SER A 280 -7.71 -6.08 17.92
C SER A 280 -8.82 -5.28 18.62
N LEU A 281 -8.55 -4.70 19.80
CA LEU A 281 -9.47 -3.85 20.54
C LEU A 281 -9.41 -2.41 20.00
N LYS A 282 -10.59 -1.83 19.75
CA LYS A 282 -10.72 -0.46 19.27
C LYS A 282 -10.08 0.53 20.25
N GLY A 283 -9.23 1.41 19.74
CA GLY A 283 -8.53 2.44 20.51
C GLY A 283 -7.21 1.98 21.14
N ILE A 284 -6.79 0.72 20.88
CA ILE A 284 -5.51 0.16 21.30
C ILE A 284 -4.55 0.11 20.11
N GLY A 285 -3.60 1.06 20.09
CA GLY A 285 -2.42 0.97 19.24
C GLY A 285 -1.22 0.35 19.99
N ARG A 286 -0.10 0.24 19.29
CA ARG A 286 1.20 -0.28 19.78
C ARG A 286 1.54 0.07 21.22
N ALA A 287 1.66 1.36 21.49
CA ALA A 287 2.02 1.92 22.80
C ALA A 287 1.11 1.44 23.95
N LYS A 288 -0.20 1.38 23.70
CA LYS A 288 -1.20 0.99 24.70
C LYS A 288 -1.23 -0.54 24.87
N ALA A 289 -1.12 -1.29 23.78
CA ALA A 289 -1.03 -2.74 23.83
C ALA A 289 0.19 -3.20 24.65
N ARG A 290 1.36 -2.60 24.41
CA ARG A 290 2.58 -2.88 25.19
C ARG A 290 2.39 -2.56 26.67
N THR A 291 1.78 -1.42 26.99
CA THR A 291 1.47 -1.03 28.38
C THR A 291 0.56 -2.04 29.09
N LEU A 292 -0.46 -2.58 28.40
CA LEU A 292 -1.33 -3.61 28.95
C LEU A 292 -0.56 -4.91 29.19
N TYR A 293 0.21 -5.35 28.19
CA TYR A 293 0.96 -6.59 28.23
C TYR A 293 2.00 -6.61 29.37
N ASP A 294 2.74 -5.52 29.54
CA ASP A 294 3.77 -5.37 30.58
C ASP A 294 3.17 -5.33 32.00
N ARG A 295 1.89 -4.98 32.12
CA ARG A 295 1.12 -5.04 33.37
C ARG A 295 0.40 -6.37 33.59
N GLY A 296 0.67 -7.36 32.75
CA GLY A 296 0.10 -8.70 32.83
C GLY A 296 -1.30 -8.83 32.25
N LEU A 297 -1.81 -7.81 31.55
CA LEU A 297 -3.09 -7.85 30.83
C LEU A 297 -2.82 -8.25 29.39
N ARG A 298 -2.76 -9.56 29.13
CA ARG A 298 -2.28 -10.10 27.85
C ARG A 298 -3.41 -10.52 26.93
N THR A 299 -4.57 -10.86 27.47
CA THR A 299 -5.73 -11.31 26.70
C THR A 299 -6.96 -10.42 26.93
N LYS A 300 -7.98 -10.61 26.10
CA LYS A 300 -9.29 -9.97 26.26
C LYS A 300 -9.95 -10.37 27.58
N GLU A 301 -9.74 -11.59 28.05
CA GLU A 301 -10.24 -12.07 29.35
C GLU A 301 -9.58 -11.35 30.53
N ASP A 302 -8.27 -11.06 30.44
CA ASP A 302 -7.58 -10.31 31.50
C ASP A 302 -8.19 -8.91 31.64
N ILE A 303 -8.49 -8.26 30.51
CA ILE A 303 -9.18 -6.97 30.46
C ILE A 303 -10.62 -7.10 30.99
N ALA A 304 -11.34 -8.17 30.61
CA ALA A 304 -12.70 -8.45 31.07
C ALA A 304 -12.77 -8.67 32.59
N ARG A 305 -11.72 -9.17 33.23
CA ARG A 305 -11.65 -9.41 34.68
C ARG A 305 -11.15 -8.23 35.48
N THR A 306 -10.36 -7.34 34.87
CA THR A 306 -9.75 -6.20 35.56
C THR A 306 -10.75 -5.06 35.75
N ASP A 307 -10.71 -4.39 36.91
CA ASP A 307 -11.57 -3.23 37.15
C ASP A 307 -11.27 -2.07 36.17
N ALA A 308 -12.33 -1.37 35.75
CA ALA A 308 -12.21 -0.28 34.79
C ALA A 308 -11.35 0.87 35.34
N GLY A 309 -11.40 1.14 36.65
CA GLY A 309 -10.57 2.14 37.32
C GLY A 309 -9.08 1.79 37.27
N THR A 310 -8.73 0.51 37.44
CA THR A 310 -7.35 0.02 37.31
C THR A 310 -6.81 0.22 35.91
N ILE A 311 -7.61 -0.08 34.87
CA ILE A 311 -7.22 0.14 33.46
C ILE A 311 -7.09 1.65 33.18
N ALA A 312 -8.02 2.47 33.67
CA ALA A 312 -8.00 3.91 33.47
C ALA A 312 -6.79 4.59 34.11
N ALA A 313 -6.21 4.00 35.18
CA ALA A 313 -5.02 4.50 35.85
C ALA A 313 -3.71 4.15 35.12
N LEU A 314 -3.75 3.36 34.05
CA LEU A 314 -2.55 3.02 33.28
C LEU A 314 -2.04 4.22 32.47
N PRO A 315 -0.72 4.31 32.22
CA PRO A 315 -0.16 5.34 31.35
C PRO A 315 -0.81 5.32 29.96
N ARG A 316 -1.24 6.49 29.45
CA ARG A 316 -1.91 6.64 28.14
C ARG A 316 -3.35 6.07 28.09
N PHE A 317 -3.93 5.72 29.24
CA PHE A 317 -5.34 5.35 29.36
C PHE A 317 -6.14 6.47 30.04
N GLY A 318 -7.44 6.48 29.76
CA GLY A 318 -8.41 7.37 30.38
C GLY A 318 -9.73 6.64 30.62
N ALA A 319 -10.61 7.23 31.42
CA ALA A 319 -11.86 6.59 31.84
C ALA A 319 -12.75 6.17 30.66
N ALA A 320 -12.83 6.99 29.62
CA ALA A 320 -13.61 6.69 28.41
C ALA A 320 -13.09 5.44 27.68
N LEU A 321 -11.77 5.33 27.51
CA LEU A 321 -11.15 4.18 26.86
C LEU A 321 -11.30 2.92 27.72
N ALA A 322 -11.05 3.01 29.03
CA ALA A 322 -11.22 1.87 29.93
C ALA A 322 -12.66 1.32 29.90
N LYS A 323 -13.66 2.21 29.93
CA LYS A 323 -15.07 1.83 29.79
C LYS A 323 -15.33 1.14 28.45
N SER A 324 -14.84 1.71 27.34
CA SER A 324 -15.00 1.11 26.01
C SER A 324 -14.36 -0.28 25.90
N LEU A 325 -13.18 -0.50 26.51
CA LEU A 325 -12.53 -1.82 26.53
C LEU A 325 -13.34 -2.84 27.31
N LYS A 326 -13.94 -2.44 28.44
CA LYS A 326 -14.84 -3.29 29.23
C LYS A 326 -16.10 -3.65 28.46
N GLU A 327 -16.66 -2.73 27.67
CA GLU A 327 -17.81 -3.00 26.80
C GLU A 327 -17.45 -3.98 25.68
N GLN A 328 -16.30 -3.77 25.01
CA GLN A 328 -15.81 -4.64 23.94
C GLN A 328 -15.52 -6.07 24.41
N THR A 329 -15.04 -6.23 25.64
CA THR A 329 -14.71 -7.53 26.24
C THR A 329 -15.85 -8.15 27.04
N GLY A 330 -16.86 -7.36 27.42
CA GLY A 330 -18.03 -7.80 28.19
C GLY A 330 -19.11 -8.49 27.36
N SER A 331 -19.13 -8.28 26.03
CA SER A 331 -20.05 -8.95 25.09
C SER A 331 -19.47 -10.24 24.47
N TRP A 332 -18.39 -10.79 25.03
CA TRP A 332 -17.69 -11.96 24.49
C TRP A 332 -18.48 -13.27 24.73
N ASN A 333 -19.48 -13.54 23.89
CA ASN A 333 -19.97 -14.89 23.65
C ASN A 333 -19.05 -15.56 22.61
N ALA A 334 -18.59 -16.78 22.90
CA ALA A 334 -17.58 -17.54 22.14
C ALA A 334 -17.96 -17.94 20.69
N ALA A 335 -18.95 -17.28 20.08
CA ALA A 335 -19.49 -17.61 18.76
C ALA A 335 -19.04 -16.68 17.62
N SER A 336 -18.23 -15.63 17.87
CA SER A 336 -17.85 -14.64 16.84
C SER A 336 -16.49 -14.84 16.17
N MET A 337 -15.92 -16.05 16.21
CA MET A 337 -14.77 -16.36 15.36
C MET A 337 -15.27 -16.67 13.94
N TYR A 338 -14.95 -15.76 13.00
CA TYR A 338 -15.44 -15.61 11.61
C TYR A 338 -16.69 -14.72 11.45
N GLU A 339 -16.48 -13.41 11.32
CA GLU A 339 -17.21 -12.68 10.29
C GLU A 339 -16.47 -12.93 8.98
N ALA A 340 -17.11 -13.67 8.08
CA ALA A 340 -16.68 -13.71 6.69
C ALA A 340 -16.67 -12.27 6.12
N PRO A 341 -15.82 -11.96 5.12
CA PRO A 341 -15.96 -10.71 4.38
C PRO A 341 -17.44 -10.53 3.97
N PRO A 342 -17.98 -9.31 4.01
CA PRO A 342 -19.35 -9.09 3.54
C PRO A 342 -19.48 -9.69 2.13
N GLU A 343 -20.48 -10.55 1.94
CA GLU A 343 -20.81 -11.02 0.60
C GLU A 343 -21.08 -9.79 -0.28
N PRO A 344 -20.58 -9.76 -1.53
CA PRO A 344 -20.83 -8.63 -2.41
C PRO A 344 -22.35 -8.43 -2.53
N GLU A 345 -22.82 -7.23 -2.18
CA GLU A 345 -24.24 -6.92 -2.32
C GLU A 345 -24.65 -7.11 -3.79
N PRO A 346 -25.72 -7.86 -4.09
CA PRO A 346 -26.20 -7.96 -5.45
C PRO A 346 -26.62 -6.56 -5.91
N MET A 347 -25.95 -6.05 -6.94
CA MET A 347 -26.31 -4.79 -7.59
C MET A 347 -27.76 -4.90 -8.09
N THR A 348 -28.68 -4.31 -7.34
CA THR A 348 -30.05 -4.10 -7.80
C THR A 348 -30.12 -2.69 -8.34
N GLU A 349 -30.32 -2.60 -9.66
CA GLU A 349 -30.60 -1.35 -10.36
C GLU A 349 -31.90 -0.73 -9.84
N GLU A 350 -31.81 0.38 -9.11
CA GLU A 350 -32.89 1.36 -9.09
C GLU A 350 -32.33 2.78 -9.19
N VAL A 351 -32.33 3.30 -10.42
CA VAL A 351 -32.08 4.71 -10.72
C VAL A 351 -33.23 5.56 -10.15
N LYS A 352 -33.02 6.18 -9.00
CA LYS A 352 -33.87 7.28 -8.52
C LYS A 352 -33.22 8.63 -8.85
N LYS A 353 -33.90 9.37 -9.74
CA LYS A 353 -33.62 10.77 -10.09
C LYS A 353 -33.57 11.63 -8.83
N VAL A 354 -32.46 12.34 -8.61
CA VAL A 354 -32.33 13.34 -7.54
C VAL A 354 -32.60 14.72 -8.11
N ASP A 355 -33.67 15.34 -7.61
CA ASP A 355 -34.07 16.71 -7.83
C ASP A 355 -33.15 17.67 -7.04
N LYS A 356 -32.70 18.76 -7.68
CA LYS A 356 -31.77 19.74 -7.10
C LYS A 356 -32.52 20.73 -6.19
N GLY A 357 -32.31 20.61 -4.88
CA GLY A 357 -32.69 21.61 -3.89
C GLY A 357 -31.54 21.92 -2.93
N VAL A 358 -31.04 23.16 -2.95
CA VAL A 358 -29.95 23.66 -2.08
C VAL A 358 -30.48 23.87 -0.65
N PRO A 359 -29.86 23.29 0.41
CA PRO A 359 -30.19 23.63 1.78
C PRO A 359 -29.32 24.80 2.32
N PRO A 360 -29.79 25.55 3.34
CA PRO A 360 -29.16 26.78 3.79
C PRO A 360 -27.90 26.53 4.65
N GLN A 361 -26.94 27.46 4.58
CA GLN A 361 -25.72 27.46 5.37
C GLN A 361 -25.99 27.70 6.87
N GLU A 362 -25.72 26.69 7.71
CA GLU A 362 -25.52 26.88 9.15
C GLU A 362 -24.04 27.08 9.49
N LYS A 363 -23.76 28.07 10.35
CA LYS A 363 -22.43 28.48 10.81
C LYS A 363 -21.82 27.42 11.73
N ARG A 364 -20.68 26.84 11.34
CA ARG A 364 -19.86 25.97 12.21
C ARG A 364 -19.05 26.81 13.23
N PRO A 365 -18.89 26.35 14.48
CA PRO A 365 -17.94 26.94 15.41
C PRO A 365 -16.49 26.55 15.04
N LYS A 366 -15.55 27.44 15.37
CA LYS A 366 -14.12 27.32 15.02
C LYS A 366 -13.46 26.14 15.76
N GLN A 367 -12.87 25.22 15.00
CA GLN A 367 -12.03 24.12 15.46
C GLN A 367 -10.63 24.64 15.82
N ALA A 368 -10.13 24.30 17.02
CA ALA A 368 -8.82 24.68 17.51
C ALA A 368 -8.00 23.41 17.82
N SER A 369 -7.03 23.11 16.94
CA SER A 369 -6.05 22.01 17.01
C SER A 369 -6.42 20.66 16.36
N LEU A 370 -5.38 19.97 15.89
CA LEU A 370 -5.35 19.00 14.78
C LEU A 370 -5.35 17.51 15.22
N PHE A 371 -5.68 17.20 16.48
CA PHE A 371 -5.52 15.83 17.04
C PHE A 371 -6.75 15.22 17.71
N ASP A 372 -7.96 15.65 17.35
CA ASP A 372 -9.18 14.95 17.77
C ASP A 372 -9.72 14.09 16.62
N PHE A 373 -9.31 12.81 16.60
CA PHE A 373 -10.02 11.70 15.93
C PHE A 373 -10.00 10.44 16.82
#